data_AF-A0A9Q3HCK0-F1
#
_entry.id   AF-A0A9Q3HCK0-F1
#
_cell.length_a   1.000
_cell.length_b   1.000
_cell.length_c   1.000
_cell.angle_alpha   90.00
_cell.angle_beta   90.00
_cell.angle_gamma   90.00
#
_symmetry.space_group_name_H-M   'P 1'
#
loop_
_entity.id
_entity.type
_entity.pdbx_description
1 polymer ?
#
loop_
_entity_poly.entity_id
_entity_poly.type
_entity_poly.pdbx_seq_one_letter_code
_entity_poly.pdbx_strand_id
1 'polypeptide(L)'
;MDWVTGLVPGDKEKGNSCLIIVDRFRKSMRCLPCHKENTAMDTDLLFWNNIISTCGVPKIIISDRDSKFTSKLRTNIYDMLGTKLGFLQLTIHK
;
A
#
# COMPACT_ATOMS: atom_id res chain seq x y z
N MET A 1 -2.10 3.84 -3.84
CA MET A 1 -1.35 2.63 -3.46
C MET A 1 -2.05 1.48 -4.14
N ASP A 2 -1.29 0.63 -4.78
CA ASP A 2 -1.82 -0.45 -5.61
C ASP A 2 -0.85 -1.63 -5.60
N TRP A 3 -1.36 -2.83 -5.89
CA TRP A 3 -0.58 -4.05 -6.01
C TRP A 3 -0.35 -4.40 -7.47
N VAL A 4 0.91 -4.65 -7.81
CA VAL A 4 1.26 -5.35 -9.05
C VAL A 4 1.59 -6.79 -8.67
N THR A 5 0.80 -7.73 -9.17
CA THR A 5 0.96 -9.17 -8.89
C THR A 5 1.31 -9.94 -10.15
N GLY A 6 1.74 -11.20 -10.00
CA GLY A 6 2.11 -12.04 -11.15
C GLY A 6 3.46 -11.68 -11.75
N LEU A 7 4.34 -11.06 -10.94
CA LEU A 7 5.73 -10.87 -11.32
C LEU A 7 6.42 -12.23 -11.34
N VAL A 8 7.44 -12.37 -12.21
CA VAL A 8 8.27 -13.58 -12.22
C VAL A 8 8.82 -13.77 -10.81
N PRO A 9 8.51 -14.89 -10.13
CA PRO A 9 8.91 -15.07 -8.75
C PRO A 9 10.43 -15.00 -8.65
N GLY A 10 10.92 -14.07 -7.83
CA GLY A 10 12.33 -14.04 -7.47
C GLY A 10 12.65 -15.03 -6.36
N ASP A 11 13.86 -14.93 -5.81
CA ASP A 11 14.23 -15.65 -4.57
C ASP A 11 13.29 -15.27 -3.42
N LYS A 12 13.29 -16.04 -2.31
CA LYS A 12 12.40 -15.82 -1.14
C LYS A 12 12.34 -14.36 -0.66
N GLU A 13 13.44 -13.61 -0.81
CA GLU A 13 13.53 -12.19 -0.44
C GLU A 13 12.91 -11.21 -1.45
N LYS A 14 12.86 -11.57 -2.74
CA LYS A 14 12.42 -10.68 -3.82
C LYS A 14 10.91 -10.72 -4.06
N GLY A 15 10.23 -11.77 -3.62
CA GLY A 15 8.78 -11.89 -3.72
C GLY A 15 8.25 -12.16 -5.13
N ASN A 16 6.93 -12.19 -5.26
CA ASN A 16 6.19 -12.44 -6.50
C ASN A 16 5.25 -11.26 -6.87
N SER A 17 5.31 -10.18 -6.10
CA SER A 17 4.45 -9.00 -6.21
C SER A 17 5.21 -7.75 -5.79
N CYS A 18 4.67 -6.57 -6.12
CA CYS A 18 5.18 -5.30 -5.65
C CYS A 18 4.04 -4.39 -5.18
N LEU A 19 4.26 -3.72 -4.05
CA LEU A 19 3.42 -2.65 -3.55
C LEU A 19 3.89 -1.33 -4.15
N ILE A 20 3.03 -0.71 -4.96
CA ILE A 20 3.32 0.55 -5.63
C ILE A 20 2.76 1.71 -4.83
N ILE A 21 3.64 2.66 -4.52
CA ILE A 21 3.32 3.83 -3.70
C ILE A 21 3.77 5.07 -4.44
N VAL A 22 2.80 5.90 -4.78
CA VAL A 22 3.03 7.18 -5.45
C VAL A 22 2.90 8.30 -4.44
N ASP A 23 3.99 9.03 -4.22
CA ASP A 23 3.97 10.29 -3.51
C ASP A 23 3.63 11.41 -4.50
N ARG A 24 2.37 11.85 -4.44
CA ARG A 24 1.86 12.92 -5.32
C ARG A 24 2.46 14.29 -5.00
N PHE A 25 2.98 14.50 -3.79
CA PHE A 25 3.61 15.76 -3.40
C PHE A 25 5.04 15.83 -3.97
N ARG A 26 5.82 14.75 -3.79
CA ARG A 26 7.20 14.67 -4.31
C ARG A 26 7.29 14.30 -5.80
N LYS A 27 6.16 13.98 -6.45
CA LYS A 27 6.09 13.46 -7.84
C LYS A 27 7.01 12.25 -8.05
N SER A 28 7.06 11.37 -7.05
CA SER A 28 7.92 10.18 -7.07
C SER A 28 7.13 8.92 -6.75
N MET A 29 7.68 7.78 -7.16
CA MET A 29 7.11 6.46 -6.91
C MET A 29 8.12 5.57 -6.21
N ARG A 30 7.64 4.74 -5.29
CA ARG A 30 8.39 3.61 -4.74
C ARG A 30 7.69 2.31 -5.09
N CYS A 31 8.50 1.34 -5.48
CA CYS A 31 8.11 -0.03 -5.74
C CYS A 31 8.71 -0.87 -4.62
N LEU A 32 7.87 -1.41 -3.73
CA LEU A 32 8.32 -2.22 -2.60
C LEU A 32 8.06 -3.70 -2.93
N PRO A 33 9.10 -4.55 -3.02
CA PRO A 33 8.92 -5.97 -3.29
C PRO A 33 8.16 -6.64 -2.14
N CYS A 34 7.25 -7.54 -2.48
CA CYS A 34 6.39 -8.24 -1.54
C CYS A 34 5.84 -9.54 -2.13
N HIS A 35 5.05 -10.25 -1.34
CA HIS A 35 4.39 -11.48 -1.73
C HIS A 35 2.89 -11.22 -1.89
N LYS A 36 2.26 -11.84 -2.89
CA LYS A 36 0.81 -11.75 -3.14
C LYS A 36 0.01 -12.20 -1.91
N GLU A 37 0.59 -13.14 -1.17
CA GLU A 37 0.06 -13.76 0.03
C GLU A 37 0.20 -12.87 1.27
N ASN A 38 0.86 -11.71 1.17
CA ASN A 38 0.98 -10.80 2.30
C ASN A 38 -0.40 -10.38 2.81
N THR A 39 -0.51 -10.41 4.14
CA THR A 39 -1.71 -10.02 4.86
C THR A 39 -1.86 -8.49 4.89
N ALA A 40 -3.01 -8.02 5.35
CA ALA A 40 -3.21 -6.59 5.63
C ALA A 40 -2.12 -6.05 6.57
N MET A 41 -1.76 -6.83 7.60
CA MET A 41 -0.76 -6.44 8.59
C MET A 41 0.64 -6.37 8.00
N ASP A 42 1.04 -7.35 7.19
CA ASP A 42 2.34 -7.33 6.50
C ASP A 42 2.44 -6.09 5.59
N THR A 43 1.34 -5.76 4.91
CA THR A 43 1.25 -4.59 4.03
C THR A 43 1.39 -3.29 4.81
N ASP A 44 0.73 -3.18 5.97
CA ASP A 44 0.84 -2.03 6.86
C ASP A 44 2.26 -1.88 7.42
N LEU A 45 2.89 -2.98 7.84
CA LEU A 45 4.28 -2.97 8.31
C LEU A 45 5.25 -2.55 7.20
N LEU A 46 5.09 -3.11 6.00
CA LEU A 46 5.89 -2.75 4.83
C LEU A 46 5.74 -1.26 4.50
N PHE A 47 4.52 -0.72 4.57
CA PHE A 47 4.25 0.70 4.38
C PHE A 47 4.90 1.55 5.47
N TRP A 48 4.76 1.17 6.74
CA TRP A 48 5.28 1.94 7.86
C TRP A 48 6.80 2.03 7.81
N ASN A 49 7.46 0.89 7.62
CA ASN A 49 8.91 0.77 7.63
C ASN A 49 9.59 1.50 6.46
N ASN A 50 8.92 1.61 5.31
CA ASN A 50 9.53 2.22 4.12
C ASN A 50 9.03 3.63 3.83
N ILE A 51 7.80 3.97 4.19
CA ILE A 51 7.16 5.24 3.82
C ILE A 51 7.06 6.16 5.01
N ILE A 52 6.44 5.73 6.11
CA ILE A 52 6.21 6.60 7.26
C ILE A 52 7.55 6.97 7.92
N SER A 53 8.48 6.01 8.02
CA SER A 53 9.83 6.24 8.55
C SER A 53 10.64 7.28 7.76
N THR A 54 10.41 7.41 6.45
CA THR A 54 11.23 8.26 5.55
C THR A 54 10.55 9.56 5.13
N CYS A 55 9.22 9.56 5.04
CA CYS A 55 8.42 10.70 4.60
C CYS A 55 7.57 11.32 5.72
N GLY A 56 7.44 10.65 6.87
CA GLY A 56 6.47 11.00 7.90
C GLY A 56 5.06 10.47 7.61
N VAL A 57 4.13 10.79 8.51
CA VAL A 57 2.73 10.36 8.41
C VAL A 57 2.02 11.12 7.27
N PRO A 58 1.47 10.43 6.27
CA PRO A 58 0.75 11.09 5.18
C PRO A 58 -0.59 11.64 5.65
N LYS A 59 -1.02 12.79 5.11
CA LYS A 59 -2.36 13.35 5.42
C LYS A 59 -3.50 12.56 4.78
N ILE A 60 -3.25 11.97 3.61
CA ILE A 60 -4.24 11.24 2.82
C ILE A 60 -3.57 10.02 2.20
N ILE A 61 -4.17 8.85 2.38
CA ILE A 61 -3.80 7.62 1.67
C ILE A 61 -4.95 7.24 0.76
N ILE A 62 -4.65 7.08 -0.52
CA ILE A 62 -5.61 6.61 -1.52
C ILE A 62 -5.14 5.23 -1.99
N SER A 63 -5.97 4.21 -1.84
CA SER A 63 -5.73 2.84 -2.34
C SER A 63 -6.89 2.36 -3.21
N ASP A 64 -6.76 1.19 -3.82
CA ASP A 64 -7.91 0.45 -4.34
C ASP A 64 -8.69 -0.23 -3.19
N ARG A 65 -9.77 -0.95 -3.52
CA ARG A 65 -10.63 -1.65 -2.55
C ARG A 65 -10.17 -3.07 -2.19
N ASP A 66 -8.87 -3.38 -2.32
CA ASP A 66 -8.35 -4.67 -1.86
C ASP A 66 -8.60 -4.85 -0.35
N SER A 67 -8.96 -6.07 0.07
CA SER A 67 -9.26 -6.41 1.46
C SER A 67 -8.09 -6.12 2.42
N LYS A 68 -6.85 -6.09 1.90
CA LYS A 68 -5.66 -5.69 2.64
C LYS A 68 -5.71 -4.22 3.10
N PHE A 69 -6.42 -3.36 2.37
CA PHE A 69 -6.52 -1.92 2.66
C PHE A 69 -7.80 -1.51 3.38
N THR A 70 -8.78 -2.41 3.49
CA THR A 70 -10.07 -2.16 4.15
C THR A 70 -10.16 -2.75 5.56
N SER A 71 -9.03 -3.26 6.10
CA SER A 71 -9.01 -3.85 7.45
C SER A 71 -9.40 -2.82 8.53
N LYS A 72 -10.20 -3.25 9.51
CA LYS A 72 -10.67 -2.37 10.60
C LYS A 72 -9.51 -1.86 11.46
N LEU A 73 -8.46 -2.69 11.63
CA LEU A 73 -7.23 -2.32 12.31
C LEU A 73 -6.59 -1.11 11.61
N ARG A 74 -6.38 -1.19 10.30
CA ARG A 74 -5.77 -0.14 9.48
C ARG A 74 -6.57 1.16 9.58
N THR A 75 -7.89 1.08 9.40
CA THR A 75 -8.77 2.25 9.50
C THR A 75 -8.64 2.94 10.85
N ASN A 76 -8.66 2.18 11.96
CA ASN A 76 -8.53 2.76 13.29
C ASN A 76 -7.14 3.39 13.53
N ILE A 77 -6.06 2.74 13.09
CA ILE A 77 -4.69 3.26 13.24
C ILE A 77 -4.56 4.59 12.49
N TYR A 78 -4.99 4.66 11.24
CA TYR A 78 -4.84 5.87 10.44
C TYR A 78 -5.78 6.99 10.88
N ASP A 79 -6.97 6.66 11.41
CA ASP A 79 -7.85 7.65 12.05
C ASP A 79 -7.18 8.29 13.28
N MET A 80 -6.57 7.48 14.16
CA MET A 80 -5.79 7.97 15.31
C MET A 80 -4.59 8.84 14.88
N LEU A 81 -3.97 8.52 13.75
CA LEU A 81 -2.87 9.29 13.17
C LEU A 81 -3.34 10.54 12.40
N GLY A 82 -4.65 10.83 12.35
CA GLY A 82 -5.21 11.97 11.60
C GLY A 82 -5.08 11.84 10.08
N THR A 83 -4.90 10.62 9.59
CA THR A 83 -4.74 10.29 8.16
C THR A 83 -6.08 9.92 7.55
N LYS A 84 -6.49 10.62 6.48
CA LYS A 84 -7.72 10.28 5.75
C LYS A 84 -7.47 9.12 4.79
N LEU A 85 -8.26 8.06 4.91
CA LEU A 85 -8.26 6.95 3.95
C LEU A 85 -9.31 7.19 2.87
N GLY A 86 -8.94 6.94 1.61
CA GLY A 86 -9.84 7.00 0.46
C GLY A 86 -9.63 5.81 -0.47
N PHE A 87 -10.70 5.41 -1.17
CA PHE A 87 -10.66 4.30 -2.11
C PHE A 87 -10.97 4.78 -3.53
N LEU A 88 -10.09 4.46 -4.48
CA LEU A 88 -10.39 4.62 -5.91
C LEU A 88 -11.16 3.40 -6.40
N GLN A 89 -12.27 3.65 -7.11
CA GLN A 89 -12.96 2.62 -7.88
C GLN A 89 -12.59 2.83 -9.35
N LEU A 90 -11.76 1.95 -9.90
CA LEU A 90 -11.58 1.86 -11.35
C LEU A 90 -12.78 1.09 -11.92
N THR A 91 -13.88 1.79 -12.21
CA THR A 91 -14.94 1.23 -13.07
C THR A 91 -14.49 1.42 -14.51
N ILE A 92 -13.94 0.36 -15.13
CA ILE A 92 -13.77 0.35 -16.58
C ILE A 92 -15.16 0.04 -17.17
N HIS A 93 -15.85 1.07 -17.66
CA HIS A 93 -17.00 0.85 -18.53
C HIS A 93 -16.47 0.19 -19.81
N LYS A 94 -16.81 -1.09 -20.00
CA LYS A 94 -16.71 -1.76 -21.30
C LYS A 94 -17.91 -1.39 -22.15
#